data_AF-A0A1C2AZX6-F1
#
_entry.id   AF-A0A1C2AZX6-F1
#
_cell.length_a   1.000
_cell.length_b   1.000
_cell.length_c   1.000
_cell.angle_alpha   90.00
_cell.angle_beta   90.00
_cell.angle_gamma   90.00
#
_symmetry.space_group_name_H-M   'P 1'
#
loop_
_entity.id
_entity.type
_entity.pdbx_description
1 polymer ?
#
loop_
_entity_poly.entity_id
_entity_poly.type
_entity_poly.pdbx_seq_one_letter_code
_entity_poly.pdbx_strand_id
1 'polypeptide(L)'
;MVSQKRIPINQINFEFPSGIIEKHETALISVKKELIEETGYKSRNKLRKITSFYSEPGRLTTKITGFFCNNLIKISKPEKGIKIHIVSDHQIIKLIENGKFNNASHIGMYLFYKKKYAQ
;
A
#
# COMPACT_ATOMS: atom_id res chain seq x y z
N MET A 1 5.69 -2.58 -4.52
CA MET A 1 4.58 -3.39 -3.97
C MET A 1 5.14 -4.48 -3.07
N VAL A 2 4.28 -5.10 -2.27
CA VAL A 2 4.61 -6.25 -1.44
C VAL A 2 3.67 -7.42 -1.74
N SER A 3 4.09 -8.64 -1.42
CA SER A 3 3.22 -9.80 -1.42
C SER A 3 3.44 -10.66 -0.18
N GLN A 4 2.36 -11.16 0.39
CA GLN A 4 2.36 -12.03 1.56
C GLN A 4 1.19 -13.00 1.51
N LYS A 5 1.28 -14.10 2.29
CA LYS A 5 0.20 -15.08 2.40
C LYS A 5 -0.92 -14.47 3.26
N ARG A 6 -2.10 -14.28 2.68
CA ARG A 6 -3.31 -13.86 3.40
C ARG A 6 -4.08 -15.10 3.84
N ILE A 7 -4.12 -15.32 5.15
CA ILE A 7 -4.79 -16.48 5.76
C ILE A 7 -6.28 -16.57 5.36
N PRO A 8 -7.09 -15.48 5.42
CA PRO A 8 -8.52 -15.57 5.15
C PRO A 8 -8.89 -16.08 3.74
N ILE A 9 -8.04 -15.81 2.74
CA ILE A 9 -8.25 -16.26 1.36
C ILE A 9 -7.30 -17.40 0.95
N ASN A 10 -6.46 -17.86 1.89
CA ASN A 10 -5.43 -18.88 1.69
C ASN A 10 -4.59 -18.68 0.41
N GLN A 11 -4.19 -17.45 0.10
CA GLN A 11 -3.48 -17.11 -1.14
C GLN A 11 -2.35 -16.10 -0.89
N ILE A 12 -1.34 -16.11 -1.77
CA ILE A 12 -0.37 -15.01 -1.81
C ILE A 12 -1.05 -13.85 -2.52
N ASN A 13 -1.22 -12.74 -1.82
CA ASN A 13 -1.86 -11.54 -2.37
C ASN A 13 -0.81 -10.45 -2.60
N PHE A 14 -0.93 -9.75 -3.73
CA PHE A 14 -0.14 -8.56 -4.03
C PHE A 14 -0.87 -7.32 -3.55
N GLU A 15 -0.14 -6.45 -2.87
CA GLU A 15 -0.70 -5.29 -2.18
C GLU A 15 0.30 -4.11 -2.18
N PHE A 16 -0.21 -2.91 -1.91
CA PHE A 16 0.67 -1.81 -1.51
C PHE A 16 1.06 -1.98 -0.04
N PRO A 17 2.23 -1.44 0.38
CA PRO A 17 2.58 -1.44 1.79
C PRO A 17 1.52 -0.70 2.60
N SER A 18 1.03 -1.33 3.66
CA SER A 18 -0.09 -0.80 4.44
C SER A 18 -0.22 -1.52 5.77
N GLY A 19 -0.56 -0.77 6.82
CA GLY A 19 -0.89 -1.33 8.13
C GLY A 19 -1.92 -0.49 8.87
N ILE A 20 -2.15 -0.88 10.12
CA ILE A 20 -3.13 -0.24 10.99
C ILE A 20 -2.51 1.03 11.59
N ILE A 21 -3.30 2.10 11.66
CA ILE A 21 -2.91 3.31 12.38
C ILE A 21 -3.17 3.04 13.88
N GLU A 22 -2.11 2.95 14.67
CA GLU A 22 -2.22 2.77 16.11
C GLU A 22 -2.84 4.00 16.79
N LYS A 23 -3.47 3.80 17.97
CA LYS A 23 -4.26 4.84 18.67
C LYS A 23 -3.50 6.16 18.91
N HIS A 24 -2.19 6.10 18.98
CA HIS A 24 -1.32 7.25 19.28
C HIS A 24 -0.56 7.77 18.05
N GLU A 25 -0.82 7.21 16.87
CA GLU A 25 -0.12 7.56 15.63
C GLU A 25 -0.97 8.46 14.72
N THR A 26 -0.31 9.39 14.04
CA THR A 26 -0.92 10.03 12.87
C THR A 26 -0.75 9.13 11.65
N ALA A 27 -1.62 9.28 10.65
CA ALA A 27 -1.50 8.53 9.39
C ALA A 27 -0.12 8.70 8.72
N LEU A 28 0.54 9.86 8.91
CA LEU A 28 1.87 10.12 8.37
C LEU A 28 2.98 9.37 9.14
N ILE A 29 2.80 9.16 10.45
CA ILE A 29 3.73 8.36 11.26
C ILE A 29 3.59 6.88 10.88
N SER A 30 2.35 6.37 10.89
CA SER A 30 2.05 4.98 10.54
C SER A 30 2.57 4.63 9.14
N VAL A 31 2.27 5.41 8.09
CA VAL A 31 2.75 5.09 6.73
C VAL A 31 4.28 5.07 6.59
N LYS A 32 5.01 5.88 7.38
CA LYS A 32 6.48 5.87 7.37
C LYS A 32 7.03 4.61 8.04
N LYS A 33 6.38 4.18 9.12
CA LYS A 33 6.72 2.96 9.87
C LYS A 33 6.50 1.73 9.00
N GLU A 34 5.28 1.57 8.48
CA GLU A 34 4.87 0.44 7.62
C GLU A 34 5.71 0.33 6.34
N LEU A 35 6.06 1.47 5.73
CA LEU A 35 6.95 1.46 4.56
C LEU A 35 8.31 0.84 4.90
N ILE A 36 8.88 1.15 6.07
CA ILE A 36 10.19 0.62 6.50
C ILE A 36 10.03 -0.85 6.91
N GLU A 37 9.00 -1.21 7.66
CA GLU A 37 8.76 -2.57 8.14
C GLU A 37 8.54 -3.54 6.95
N GLU A 38 7.57 -3.24 6.09
CA GLU A 38 7.19 -4.18 5.03
C GLU A 38 8.15 -4.19 3.83
N THR A 39 8.94 -3.13 3.63
CA THR A 39 9.80 -2.99 2.43
C THR A 39 11.28 -2.72 2.72
N GLY A 40 11.62 -2.28 3.92
CA GLY A 40 12.96 -1.79 4.24
C GLY A 40 13.34 -0.49 3.53
N TYR A 41 12.40 0.18 2.86
CA TYR A 41 12.62 1.48 2.23
C TYR A 41 12.15 2.63 3.11
N LYS A 42 12.78 3.79 2.93
CA LYS A 42 12.37 5.06 3.52
C LYS A 42 12.20 6.10 2.43
N SER A 43 11.21 6.97 2.57
CA SER A 43 11.06 8.14 1.70
C SER A 43 12.15 9.18 1.98
N ARG A 44 12.86 9.62 0.93
CA ARG A 44 13.82 10.73 1.00
C ARG A 44 13.16 12.10 0.90
N ASN A 45 11.93 12.16 0.40
CA ASN A 45 11.15 13.40 0.28
C ASN A 45 9.84 13.34 1.06
N LYS A 46 9.10 14.45 1.07
CA LYS A 46 7.81 14.55 1.76
C LYS A 46 6.79 13.61 1.12
N LEU A 47 6.20 12.75 1.93
CA LEU A 47 5.05 11.93 1.55
C LEU A 47 3.85 12.84 1.28
N ARG A 48 3.27 12.72 0.08
CA ARG A 48 2.14 13.51 -0.37
C ARG A 48 0.86 12.71 -0.16
N LYS A 49 -0.09 13.24 0.60
CA LYS A 49 -1.39 12.59 0.76
C LYS A 49 -2.10 12.52 -0.60
N ILE A 50 -2.53 11.33 -0.98
CA ILE A 50 -3.33 11.09 -2.18
C ILE A 50 -4.78 11.45 -1.87
N THR A 51 -5.41 10.67 -0.98
CA THR A 51 -6.79 10.82 -0.51
C THR A 51 -7.02 10.04 0.80
N SER A 52 -8.21 10.17 1.38
CA SER A 52 -8.73 9.27 2.43
C SER A 52 -10.18 8.90 2.12
N PHE A 53 -10.59 7.67 2.39
CA PHE A 53 -11.98 7.20 2.21
C PHE A 53 -12.31 6.03 3.15
N TYR A 54 -13.61 5.79 3.37
CA TYR A 54 -14.08 4.59 4.09
C TYR A 54 -14.11 3.41 3.13
N SER A 55 -13.56 2.26 3.54
CA SER A 55 -13.49 1.08 2.67
C SER A 55 -14.85 0.44 2.44
N GLU A 56 -15.73 0.50 3.44
CA GLU A 56 -17.08 -0.08 3.38
C GLU A 56 -18.04 0.65 4.33
N PRO A 57 -18.47 1.88 4.01
CA PRO A 57 -19.19 2.75 4.96
C PRO A 57 -20.54 2.19 5.45
N GLY A 58 -21.12 1.21 4.75
CA GLY A 58 -22.34 0.53 5.18
C GLY A 58 -22.13 -0.57 6.24
N ARG A 59 -20.88 -0.96 6.53
CA ARG A 59 -20.56 -2.07 7.45
C ARG A 59 -19.39 -1.82 8.38
N LEU A 60 -18.39 -1.06 7.93
CA LEU A 60 -17.12 -0.85 8.63
C LEU A 60 -16.84 0.63 8.84
N THR A 61 -16.21 0.95 9.97
CA THR A 61 -15.67 2.28 10.26
C THR A 61 -14.23 2.46 9.76
N THR A 62 -13.67 1.45 9.10
CA THR A 62 -12.31 1.45 8.57
C THR A 62 -12.12 2.56 7.54
N LYS A 63 -11.20 3.48 7.84
CA LYS A 63 -10.82 4.59 6.98
C LYS A 63 -9.41 4.39 6.45
N ILE A 64 -9.28 4.31 5.13
CA ILE A 64 -8.00 4.18 4.44
C ILE A 64 -7.46 5.56 4.11
N THR A 65 -6.17 5.79 4.33
CA THR A 65 -5.47 7.01 3.93
C THR A 65 -4.21 6.66 3.17
N GLY A 66 -4.09 7.12 1.93
CA GLY A 66 -2.95 6.81 1.08
C GLY A 66 -1.99 7.98 0.92
N PHE A 67 -0.72 7.65 0.78
CA PHE A 67 0.37 8.59 0.52
C PHE A 67 1.21 8.14 -0.68
N PHE A 68 1.86 9.12 -1.32
CA PHE A 68 2.74 8.92 -2.46
C PHE A 68 4.11 9.57 -2.21
N CYS A 69 5.17 8.87 -2.65
CA CYS A 69 6.49 9.43 -2.87
C CYS A 69 7.14 8.76 -4.08
N ASN A 70 8.05 9.48 -4.75
CA ASN A 70 8.80 9.02 -5.91
C ASN A 70 10.31 8.90 -5.64
N ASN A 71 10.76 9.09 -4.39
CA ASN A 71 12.16 9.01 -4.03
C ASN A 71 12.33 8.17 -2.76
N LEU A 72 12.69 6.90 -2.95
CA LEU A 72 12.86 5.89 -1.92
C LEU A 72 14.33 5.49 -1.80
N ILE A 73 14.78 5.22 -0.58
CA ILE A 73 16.10 4.63 -0.31
C ILE A 73 15.95 3.39 0.56
N LYS A 74 16.64 2.31 0.20
CA LYS A 74 16.65 1.09 0.99
C LYS A 74 17.58 1.27 2.19
N ILE A 75 17.07 1.05 3.39
CA ILE A 75 17.81 1.23 4.65
C ILE A 75 17.83 -0.04 5.50
N SER A 76 16.94 -1.00 5.24
CA SER A 76 16.87 -2.25 6.00
C SER A 76 16.32 -3.39 5.12
N LYS A 77 16.19 -4.57 5.72
CA LYS A 77 15.49 -5.72 5.14
C LYS A 77 14.00 -5.62 5.49
N PRO A 78 13.10 -6.09 4.60
CA PRO A 78 11.69 -6.21 4.94
C PRO A 78 11.47 -7.25 6.05
N GLU A 79 10.32 -7.15 6.71
CA GLU A 79 9.84 -8.16 7.64
C GLU A 79 9.79 -9.57 7.04
N LYS A 80 9.92 -10.58 7.91
CA LYS A 80 9.91 -11.99 7.52
C LYS A 80 8.55 -12.36 6.93
N GLY A 81 8.56 -13.05 5.78
CA GLY A 81 7.33 -13.52 5.11
C GLY A 81 6.77 -12.54 4.09
N ILE A 82 7.32 -11.32 3.99
CA ILE A 82 6.95 -10.32 2.98
C ILE A 82 7.97 -10.31 1.84
N LYS A 83 7.49 -10.38 0.60
CA LYS A 83 8.33 -10.24 -0.61
C LYS A 83 8.07 -8.90 -1.29
N ILE A 84 9.14 -8.20 -1.65
CA ILE A 84 9.07 -6.91 -2.34
C ILE A 84 9.07 -7.12 -3.85
N HIS A 85 8.24 -6.35 -4.55
CA HIS A 85 8.12 -6.36 -6.01
C HIS A 85 8.20 -4.93 -6.56
N ILE A 86 9.19 -4.67 -7.41
CA ILE A 86 9.24 -3.47 -8.24
C ILE A 86 8.45 -3.79 -9.50
N VAL A 87 7.36 -3.06 -9.74
CA VAL A 87 6.43 -3.34 -10.83
C VAL A 87 6.07 -2.07 -11.59
N SER A 88 5.82 -2.21 -12.89
CA SER A 88 5.27 -1.16 -13.74
C SER A 88 3.75 -1.07 -13.63
N ASP A 89 3.18 0.04 -14.11
CA ASP A 89 1.72 0.23 -14.18
C ASP A 89 1.02 -0.92 -14.92
N HIS A 90 1.56 -1.33 -16.06
CA HIS A 90 1.02 -2.46 -16.82
C HIS A 90 1.06 -3.79 -16.03
N GLN A 91 2.09 -4.02 -15.21
CA GLN A 91 2.13 -5.19 -14.34
C GLN A 91 1.10 -5.11 -13.22
N ILE A 92 0.85 -3.93 -12.65
CA ILE A 92 -0.20 -3.71 -11.65
C ILE A 92 -1.56 -4.06 -12.26
N ILE A 93 -1.87 -3.55 -13.46
CA ILE A 93 -3.12 -3.85 -14.15
C ILE A 93 -3.27 -5.36 -14.39
N LYS A 94 -2.25 -6.05 -14.91
CA LYS A 94 -2.29 -7.51 -15.09
C LYS A 94 -2.53 -8.26 -13.79
N LEU A 95 -1.96 -7.81 -12.65
CA LEU A 95 -2.19 -8.41 -11.33
C LEU A 95 -3.61 -8.19 -10.83
N ILE A 96 -4.24 -7.07 -11.18
CA ILE A 96 -5.66 -6.82 -10.87
C ILE A 96 -6.54 -7.73 -11.72
N GLU A 97 -6.32 -7.78 -13.03
CA GLU A 97 -7.10 -8.59 -13.98
C GLU A 97 -7.04 -10.08 -13.67
N ASN A 98 -5.91 -10.59 -13.20
CA ASN A 98 -5.76 -12.00 -12.84
C ASN A 98 -6.12 -12.31 -11.38
N GLY A 99 -6.66 -11.34 -10.63
CA GLY A 99 -7.13 -11.52 -9.26
C GLY A 99 -6.03 -11.67 -8.19
N LYS A 100 -4.75 -11.49 -8.54
CA LYS A 100 -3.62 -11.56 -7.58
C LYS A 100 -3.43 -10.26 -6.79
N PHE A 101 -3.98 -9.15 -7.26
CA PHE A 101 -4.11 -7.88 -6.53
C PHE A 101 -5.60 -7.57 -6.43
N ASN A 102 -6.23 -7.99 -5.34
CA ASN A 102 -7.69 -8.01 -5.23
C ASN A 102 -8.26 -7.22 -4.04
N ASN A 103 -7.44 -6.42 -3.37
CA ASN A 103 -7.92 -5.52 -2.31
C ASN A 103 -8.55 -4.28 -2.94
N ALA A 104 -9.88 -4.13 -2.81
CA ALA A 104 -10.65 -3.02 -3.37
C ALA A 104 -10.12 -1.62 -2.96
N SER A 105 -9.68 -1.46 -1.71
CA SER A 105 -9.11 -0.18 -1.24
C SER A 105 -7.77 0.11 -1.91
N HIS A 106 -6.95 -0.90 -2.16
CA HIS A 106 -5.67 -0.73 -2.86
C HIS A 106 -5.90 -0.42 -4.35
N ILE A 107 -6.87 -1.07 -4.99
CA ILE A 107 -7.26 -0.78 -6.39
C ILE A 107 -7.77 0.66 -6.49
N GLY A 108 -8.68 1.06 -5.60
CA GLY A 108 -9.17 2.44 -5.56
C GLY A 108 -8.05 3.45 -5.34
N MET A 109 -7.10 3.16 -4.44
CA MET A 109 -5.95 4.03 -4.20
C MET A 109 -5.06 4.16 -5.43
N TYR A 110 -4.85 3.07 -6.18
CA TYR A 110 -4.10 3.11 -7.44
C TYR A 110 -4.78 4.02 -8.47
N LEU A 111 -6.11 3.96 -8.61
CA LEU A 111 -6.85 4.83 -9.51
C LEU A 111 -6.75 6.32 -9.11
N PHE A 112 -6.86 6.63 -7.82
CA PHE A 112 -6.63 8.00 -7.33
C PHE A 112 -5.20 8.48 -7.57
N TYR A 113 -4.20 7.61 -7.40
CA TYR A 113 -2.82 7.89 -7.74
C TYR A 113 -2.68 8.25 -9.23
N LYS A 114 -3.20 7.39 -10.11
CA LYS A 114 -3.13 7.61 -11.57
C LYS A 114 -3.79 8.93 -11.95
N LYS A 115 -5.00 9.22 -11.45
CA LYS A 115 -5.68 10.49 -11.72
C LYS A 115 -4.88 11.73 -11.27
N LYS A 116 -4.11 11.63 -10.18
CA LYS A 116 -3.45 12.78 -9.54
C LYS A 116 -2.00 12.99 -10.00
N TYR A 117 -1.29 11.92 -10.38
CA TYR A 117 0.16 11.95 -10.60
C TYR A 117 0.63 11.29 -11.89
N ALA A 118 -0.20 10.49 -12.57
CA ALA A 118 0.16 9.99 -13.89
C ALA A 118 -0.31 10.98 -14.95
N GLN A 119 0.63 11.70 -15.55
CA GLN A 119 0.48 12.28 -16.88
C GLN A 119 0.92 11.24 -17.91
#